data_AF-A0A9W6A1G0-F1
#
_entry.id   AF-A0A9W6A1G0-F1
#
_cell.length_a   1.000
_cell.length_b   1.000
_cell.length_c   1.000
_cell.angle_alpha   90.00
_cell.angle_beta   90.00
_cell.angle_gamma   90.00
#
_symmetry.space_group_name_H-M   'P 1'
#
loop_
_entity.id
_entity.type
_entity.pdbx_description
1 polymer ?
#
loop_
_entity_poly.entity_id
_entity_poly.type
_entity_poly.pdbx_seq_one_letter_code
_entity_poly.pdbx_strand_id
1 'polypeptide(L)'
;MKHRGYVTLKIFIKSASMGKHLDDEIQMYKRIERCSRFHAGRNAVRRLLDSFDIDGPEGKHRCLVHPPLWESVRTFLHRNPVRWLPVPVLSFVLKRVFLALDYLHTECQVIHTAPILCDFGSAVPGDIEHSEDIQPDIYRAPEVILEAPWGYKVDIWNVGCMIWDVFEGGSLFTGYDPEFQAYRSRAHLAEIIRLLGPPPPELLAKGRLRHKFFSDDGDFLAQSLLGDRIPLEDRETSFEGLDKTR
;
A
#
# COMPACT_ATOMS: atom_id res chain seq x y z
N MET A 1 -27.80 -25.73 -15.69
CA MET A 1 -27.77 -24.38 -16.31
C MET A 1 -26.34 -23.84 -16.23
N LYS A 2 -25.71 -23.48 -17.36
CA LYS A 2 -24.39 -22.82 -17.32
C LYS A 2 -24.58 -21.39 -16.82
N HIS A 3 -24.06 -21.08 -15.63
CA HIS A 3 -24.10 -19.73 -15.08
C HIS A 3 -23.25 -18.82 -15.98
N ARG A 4 -23.89 -17.95 -16.76
CA ARG A 4 -23.19 -16.89 -17.51
C ARG A 4 -23.00 -15.71 -16.56
N GLY A 5 -21.76 -15.26 -16.38
CA GLY A 5 -21.41 -14.14 -15.53
C GLY A 5 -20.36 -13.26 -16.21
N TYR A 6 -20.32 -11.98 -15.82
CA TYR A 6 -19.28 -11.05 -16.26
C TYR A 6 -17.97 -11.31 -15.50
N VAL A 7 -16.84 -11.05 -16.16
CA VAL A 7 -15.48 -11.18 -15.60
C VAL A 7 -14.63 -9.98 -15.99
N THR A 8 -13.55 -9.74 -15.25
CA THR A 8 -12.48 -8.82 -15.63
C THR A 8 -11.29 -9.62 -16.15
N LEU A 9 -10.72 -9.18 -17.27
CA LEU A 9 -9.54 -9.78 -17.87
C LEU A 9 -8.35 -8.83 -17.74
N LYS A 10 -7.30 -9.24 -17.05
CA LYS A 10 -5.99 -8.54 -17.00
C LYS A 10 -5.10 -9.20 -18.06
N ILE A 11 -4.84 -8.49 -19.16
CA ILE A 11 -4.00 -8.97 -20.27
C ILE A 11 -2.63 -8.30 -20.11
N PHE A 12 -1.59 -9.10 -19.92
CA PHE A 12 -0.24 -8.57 -19.80
C PHE A 12 0.38 -8.24 -21.15
N ILE A 13 1.23 -7.20 -21.16
CA ILE A 13 2.15 -6.96 -22.26
C ILE A 13 3.14 -8.12 -22.36
N LYS A 14 3.67 -8.34 -23.56
CA LYS A 14 4.50 -9.48 -24.01
C LYS A 14 5.10 -10.32 -22.86
N SER A 15 4.64 -11.57 -22.70
CA SER A 15 5.03 -12.42 -21.56
C SER A 15 6.55 -12.66 -21.49
N ALA A 16 7.23 -12.64 -22.64
CA ALA A 16 8.69 -12.82 -22.74
C ALA A 16 9.51 -11.63 -22.20
N SER A 17 8.99 -10.40 -22.22
CA SER A 17 9.70 -9.23 -21.67
C SER A 17 9.40 -8.99 -20.18
N MET A 18 8.31 -9.57 -19.68
CA MET A 18 7.90 -9.48 -18.28
C MET A 18 8.58 -10.52 -17.38
N GLY A 19 9.07 -11.63 -17.96
CA GLY A 19 9.88 -12.64 -17.27
C GLY A 19 9.35 -13.01 -15.88
N LYS A 20 10.20 -12.83 -14.86
CA LYS A 20 9.98 -13.23 -13.47
C LYS A 20 8.74 -12.57 -12.81
N HIS A 21 8.43 -11.31 -13.12
CA HIS A 21 7.33 -10.57 -12.49
C HIS A 21 5.94 -11.16 -12.74
N LEU A 22 5.72 -11.72 -13.94
CA LEU A 22 4.44 -12.33 -14.28
C LEU A 22 4.22 -13.66 -13.54
N ASP A 23 5.30 -14.44 -13.41
CA ASP A 23 5.26 -15.68 -12.65
C ASP A 23 5.01 -15.37 -11.17
N ASP A 24 5.62 -14.31 -10.63
CA ASP A 24 5.47 -13.91 -9.23
C ASP A 24 3.99 -13.65 -8.84
N GLU A 25 3.22 -12.88 -9.63
CA GLU A 25 1.79 -12.60 -9.33
C GLU A 25 0.93 -13.88 -9.34
N ILE A 26 1.14 -14.77 -10.32
CA ILE A 26 0.40 -16.03 -10.40
C ILE A 26 0.77 -16.94 -9.23
N GLN A 27 2.05 -16.98 -8.85
CA GLN A 27 2.47 -17.74 -7.67
C GLN A 27 1.84 -17.19 -6.39
N MET A 28 1.66 -15.87 -6.27
CA MET A 28 0.94 -15.28 -5.14
C MET A 28 -0.52 -15.73 -5.09
N TYR A 29 -1.23 -15.69 -6.22
CA TYR A 29 -2.60 -16.22 -6.27
C TYR A 29 -2.66 -17.72 -5.95
N LYS A 30 -1.75 -18.54 -6.48
CA LYS A 30 -1.66 -19.98 -6.17
C LYS A 30 -1.37 -20.22 -4.69
N ARG A 31 -0.53 -19.41 -4.05
CA ARG A 31 -0.27 -19.46 -2.61
C ARG A 31 -1.56 -19.19 -1.83
N ILE A 32 -2.24 -18.09 -2.13
CA ILE A 32 -3.50 -17.69 -1.48
C ILE A 32 -4.62 -18.74 -1.65
N GLU A 33 -4.68 -19.44 -2.79
CA GLU A 33 -5.68 -20.47 -3.03
C GLU A 33 -5.48 -21.77 -2.24
N ARG A 34 -4.24 -22.05 -1.81
CA ARG A 34 -3.90 -23.24 -1.01
C ARG A 34 -4.19 -23.04 0.48
N CYS A 35 -4.42 -21.81 0.92
CA CYS A 35 -4.63 -21.46 2.31
C CYS A 35 -6.08 -21.64 2.76
N SER A 36 -6.31 -21.45 4.07
CA SER A 36 -7.61 -21.70 4.70
C SER A 36 -8.75 -20.96 4.01
N ARG A 37 -9.77 -21.71 3.58
CA ARG A 37 -10.99 -21.14 3.00
C ARG A 37 -11.99 -20.65 4.05
N PHE A 38 -11.73 -20.94 5.33
CA PHE A 38 -12.64 -20.65 6.44
C PHE A 38 -12.36 -19.32 7.12
N HIS A 39 -11.21 -18.69 6.83
CA HIS A 39 -10.87 -17.40 7.39
C HIS A 39 -11.84 -16.30 6.92
N ALA A 40 -12.34 -15.47 7.83
CA ALA A 40 -13.34 -14.44 7.52
C ALA A 40 -12.85 -13.41 6.48
N GLY A 41 -11.53 -13.20 6.43
CA GLY A 41 -10.85 -12.36 5.46
C GLY A 41 -10.74 -12.91 4.04
N ARG A 42 -10.93 -14.22 3.84
CA ARG A 42 -10.79 -14.85 2.52
C ARG A 42 -11.66 -14.18 1.46
N ASN A 43 -12.88 -13.81 1.84
CA ASN A 43 -13.87 -13.20 0.95
C ASN A 43 -13.62 -11.72 0.67
N ALA A 44 -12.69 -11.09 1.40
CA ALA A 44 -12.25 -9.72 1.14
C ALA A 44 -11.06 -9.65 0.17
N VAL A 45 -10.40 -10.78 -0.11
CA VAL A 45 -9.30 -10.89 -1.08
C VAL A 45 -9.84 -11.33 -2.44
N ARG A 46 -9.48 -10.58 -3.49
CA ARG A 46 -9.86 -10.88 -4.87
C ARG A 46 -9.34 -12.25 -5.28
N ARG A 47 -10.16 -13.02 -6.00
CA ARG A 47 -9.80 -14.35 -6.49
C ARG A 47 -9.23 -14.30 -7.90
N LEU A 48 -8.32 -15.21 -8.20
CA LEU A 48 -8.05 -15.64 -9.56
C LEU A 48 -9.09 -16.69 -9.94
N LEU A 49 -9.81 -16.50 -11.04
CA LEU A 49 -10.82 -17.45 -11.53
C LEU A 49 -10.20 -18.41 -12.53
N ASP A 50 -9.31 -17.90 -13.37
CA ASP A 50 -8.63 -18.64 -14.42
C ASP A 50 -7.37 -17.89 -14.88
N SER A 51 -6.44 -18.59 -15.51
CA SER A 51 -5.26 -18.01 -16.14
C SER A 51 -4.92 -18.77 -17.42
N PHE A 52 -4.78 -18.07 -18.54
CA PHE A 52 -4.49 -18.66 -19.84
C PHE A 52 -3.64 -17.75 -20.72
N ASP A 53 -3.10 -18.28 -21.81
CA ASP A 53 -2.32 -17.51 -22.79
C ASP A 53 -3.16 -17.27 -24.06
N ILE A 54 -3.02 -16.07 -24.64
CA ILE A 54 -3.58 -15.71 -25.95
C ILE A 54 -2.43 -15.44 -26.91
N ASP A 55 -2.55 -15.92 -28.15
CA ASP A 55 -1.61 -15.58 -29.23
C ASP A 55 -1.93 -14.19 -29.79
N GLY A 56 -0.96 -13.28 -29.74
CA GLY A 56 -1.00 -11.95 -30.36
C GLY A 56 -0.02 -11.81 -31.52
N PRO A 57 -0.08 -10.71 -32.30
CA PRO A 57 0.77 -10.50 -33.47
C PRO A 57 2.27 -10.54 -33.17
N GLU A 58 2.65 -10.18 -31.95
CA GLU A 58 4.05 -10.12 -31.53
C GLU A 58 4.45 -11.24 -30.55
N GLY A 59 3.55 -12.16 -30.20
CA GLY A 59 3.81 -13.26 -29.26
C GLY A 59 2.66 -13.54 -28.31
N LYS A 60 2.92 -14.35 -27.28
CA LYS A 60 1.91 -14.76 -26.31
C LYS A 60 1.69 -13.73 -25.20
N HIS A 61 0.42 -13.55 -24.84
CA HIS A 61 -0.04 -12.69 -23.77
C HIS A 61 -0.71 -13.51 -22.68
N ARG A 62 -0.11 -13.55 -21.49
CA ARG A 62 -0.75 -14.12 -20.31
C ARG A 62 -1.94 -13.27 -19.90
N CYS A 63 -3.03 -13.95 -19.61
CA CYS A 63 -4.29 -13.36 -19.20
C CYS A 63 -4.70 -13.93 -17.84
N LEU A 64 -5.12 -13.05 -16.93
CA LEU A 64 -5.72 -13.42 -15.65
C LEU A 64 -7.19 -13.04 -15.64
N VAL A 65 -8.03 -13.99 -15.24
CA VAL A 65 -9.48 -13.80 -15.13
C VAL A 65 -9.83 -13.59 -13.67
N HIS A 66 -10.60 -12.53 -13.40
CA HIS A 66 -11.01 -12.18 -12.06
C HIS A 66 -12.51 -11.87 -11.99
N PRO A 67 -13.10 -11.91 -10.79
CA PRO A 67 -14.42 -11.32 -10.58
C PRO A 67 -14.38 -9.82 -10.92
N PRO A 68 -15.46 -9.28 -11.49
CA PRO A 68 -15.61 -7.84 -11.64
C PRO A 68 -15.68 -7.20 -10.25
N LEU A 69 -14.97 -6.09 -10.11
CA LEU A 69 -15.02 -5.25 -8.92
C LEU A 69 -15.70 -3.93 -9.27
N TRP A 70 -16.14 -3.23 -8.23
CA TRP A 70 -16.65 -1.88 -8.36
C TRP A 70 -15.51 -0.87 -8.54
N GLU A 71 -15.86 0.41 -8.57
CA GLU A 71 -14.88 1.49 -8.61
C GLU A 71 -13.94 1.47 -7.38
N SER A 72 -12.74 2.02 -7.55
CA SER A 72 -11.80 2.16 -6.43
C SER A 72 -12.34 3.16 -5.40
N VAL A 73 -11.93 3.02 -4.13
CA VAL A 73 -12.28 3.96 -3.06
C VAL A 73 -11.88 5.39 -3.44
N ARG A 74 -10.73 5.57 -4.09
CA ARG A 74 -10.25 6.86 -4.59
C ARG A 74 -11.18 7.45 -5.66
N THR A 75 -11.64 6.64 -6.60
CA THR A 75 -12.61 7.09 -7.62
C THR A 75 -13.93 7.51 -6.97
N PHE A 76 -14.41 6.73 -6.00
CA PHE A 76 -15.64 7.05 -5.27
C PHE A 76 -15.51 8.36 -4.49
N LEU A 77 -14.38 8.58 -3.80
CA LEU A 77 -14.06 9.83 -3.12
C LEU A 77 -14.08 11.04 -4.05
N HIS A 78 -13.42 10.95 -5.21
CA HIS A 78 -13.37 12.05 -6.17
C HIS A 78 -14.74 12.42 -6.75
N ARG A 79 -15.69 11.47 -6.76
CA ARG A 79 -17.08 11.70 -7.17
C ARG A 79 -17.94 12.26 -6.05
N ASN A 80 -17.54 12.11 -4.79
CA ASN A 80 -18.26 12.66 -3.66
C ASN A 80 -18.02 14.19 -3.59
N PRO A 81 -19.06 15.04 -3.70
CA PRO A 81 -18.90 16.49 -3.62
C PRO A 81 -18.25 16.97 -2.32
N VAL A 82 -18.46 16.20 -1.25
CA VAL A 82 -17.94 16.49 0.09
C VAL A 82 -16.51 15.97 0.30
N ARG A 83 -15.97 15.16 -0.63
CA ARG A 83 -14.58 14.65 -0.65
C ARG A 83 -14.10 13.83 0.55
N TRP A 84 -14.96 13.51 1.53
CA TRP A 84 -14.71 12.52 2.59
C TRP A 84 -15.75 11.40 2.59
N LEU A 85 -15.42 10.21 3.08
CA LEU A 85 -16.42 9.13 3.23
C LEU A 85 -17.24 9.26 4.50
N PRO A 86 -18.54 8.95 4.48
CA PRO A 86 -19.31 8.78 5.71
C PRO A 86 -18.68 7.72 6.62
N VAL A 87 -18.59 7.99 7.92
CA VAL A 87 -17.99 7.09 8.93
C VAL A 87 -18.49 5.64 8.83
N PRO A 88 -19.80 5.34 8.60
CA PRO A 88 -20.25 3.95 8.43
C PRO A 88 -19.65 3.25 7.20
N VAL A 89 -19.46 3.98 6.10
CA VAL A 89 -18.84 3.46 4.87
C VAL A 89 -17.35 3.21 5.12
N LEU A 90 -16.65 4.18 5.72
CA LEU A 90 -15.25 4.03 6.10
C LEU A 90 -15.05 2.81 7.02
N SER A 91 -15.87 2.69 8.06
CA SER A 91 -15.82 1.56 9.01
C SER A 91 -16.00 0.22 8.31
N PHE A 92 -16.93 0.13 7.35
CA PHE A 92 -17.14 -1.07 6.56
C PHE A 92 -15.94 -1.41 5.68
N VAL A 93 -15.37 -0.41 4.99
CA VAL A 93 -14.19 -0.56 4.13
C VAL A 93 -12.99 -1.02 4.96
N LEU A 94 -12.70 -0.35 6.08
CA LEU A 94 -11.57 -0.69 6.94
C LEU A 94 -11.71 -2.09 7.54
N LYS A 95 -12.91 -2.49 7.98
CA LYS A 95 -13.15 -3.86 8.43
C LYS A 95 -12.81 -4.88 7.36
N ARG A 96 -13.17 -4.63 6.09
CA ARG A 96 -12.85 -5.54 4.98
C ARG A 96 -11.35 -5.58 4.70
N VAL A 97 -10.69 -4.42 4.73
CA VAL A 97 -9.23 -4.28 4.53
C VAL A 97 -8.46 -5.03 5.62
N PHE A 98 -8.78 -4.81 6.90
CA PHE A 98 -8.11 -5.48 8.00
C PHE A 98 -8.34 -6.99 7.99
N LEU A 99 -9.55 -7.45 7.70
CA LEU A 99 -9.82 -8.89 7.55
C LEU A 99 -9.00 -9.49 6.39
N ALA A 100 -8.89 -8.79 5.26
CA ALA A 100 -8.07 -9.24 4.14
C ALA A 100 -6.59 -9.34 4.50
N LEU A 101 -6.03 -8.30 5.15
CA LEU A 101 -4.64 -8.31 5.59
C LEU A 101 -4.37 -9.39 6.63
N ASP A 102 -5.27 -9.57 7.60
CA ASP A 102 -5.19 -10.65 8.59
C ASP A 102 -5.12 -12.02 7.89
N TYR A 103 -5.99 -12.28 6.91
CA TYR A 103 -5.93 -13.50 6.10
C TYR A 103 -4.62 -13.65 5.32
N LEU A 104 -4.15 -12.58 4.68
CA LEU A 104 -2.94 -12.61 3.87
C LEU A 104 -1.70 -12.85 4.75
N HIS A 105 -1.63 -12.19 5.90
CA HIS A 105 -0.47 -12.22 6.80
C HIS A 105 -0.41 -13.52 7.60
N THR A 106 -1.53 -13.95 8.18
CA THR A 106 -1.55 -15.10 9.11
C THR A 106 -1.68 -16.44 8.40
N GLU A 107 -2.56 -16.55 7.40
CA GLU A 107 -2.85 -17.82 6.71
C GLU A 107 -2.04 -17.98 5.42
N CYS A 108 -1.85 -16.89 4.67
CA CYS A 108 -1.18 -16.95 3.37
C CYS A 108 0.31 -16.68 3.42
N GLN A 109 0.79 -16.01 4.48
CA GLN A 109 2.14 -15.46 4.56
C GLN A 109 2.47 -14.67 3.27
N VAL A 110 1.62 -13.70 2.94
CA VAL A 110 1.79 -12.80 1.79
C VAL A 110 1.81 -11.37 2.31
N ILE A 111 2.78 -10.58 1.86
CA ILE A 111 2.84 -9.13 2.08
C ILE A 111 2.39 -8.46 0.79
N HIS A 112 1.43 -7.53 0.86
CA HIS A 112 0.82 -6.95 -0.33
C HIS A 112 1.65 -5.81 -0.95
N THR A 113 2.37 -5.05 -0.13
CA THR A 113 3.29 -3.96 -0.49
C THR A 113 2.65 -2.75 -1.19
N ALA A 114 1.33 -2.68 -1.26
CA ALA A 114 0.60 -1.61 -1.95
C ALA A 114 -0.77 -1.38 -1.31
N PRO A 115 -1.30 -0.13 -1.33
CA PRO A 115 -2.61 0.20 -0.77
C PRO A 115 -3.81 -0.29 -1.62
N ILE A 116 -3.63 -1.29 -2.48
CA ILE A 116 -4.64 -1.76 -3.45
C ILE A 116 -4.83 -3.26 -3.32
N LEU A 117 -5.71 -3.73 -2.41
CA LEU A 117 -5.95 -5.15 -2.09
C LEU A 117 -6.51 -6.04 -3.23
N CYS A 118 -6.50 -5.57 -4.47
CA CYS A 118 -7.09 -6.22 -5.63
C CYS A 118 -6.06 -6.56 -6.72
N ASP A 119 -4.79 -6.22 -6.51
CA ASP A 119 -3.69 -6.42 -7.45
C ASP A 119 -2.47 -6.98 -6.72
N PHE A 120 -2.11 -8.23 -7.01
CA PHE A 120 -1.00 -8.93 -6.37
C PHE A 120 0.30 -8.83 -7.19
N GLY A 121 0.36 -7.94 -8.18
CA GLY A 121 1.54 -7.74 -9.04
C GLY A 121 2.79 -7.26 -8.31
N SER A 122 2.65 -6.69 -7.11
CA SER A 122 3.77 -6.27 -6.24
C SER A 122 3.88 -7.10 -4.97
N ALA A 123 2.95 -8.03 -4.73
CA ALA A 123 2.93 -8.80 -3.50
C ALA A 123 4.10 -9.81 -3.44
N VAL A 124 4.59 -10.05 -2.23
CA VAL A 124 5.75 -10.91 -1.98
C VAL A 124 5.46 -11.95 -0.89
N PRO A 125 6.21 -13.08 -0.86
CA PRO A 125 6.11 -14.05 0.24
C PRO A 125 6.57 -13.44 1.56
N GLY A 126 5.83 -13.56 2.65
CA GLY A 126 6.21 -12.99 3.96
C GLY A 126 7.10 -13.89 4.81
N ASP A 127 7.44 -15.09 4.33
CA ASP A 127 8.27 -16.08 4.99
C ASP A 127 9.78 -15.96 4.67
N ILE A 128 10.16 -14.89 3.96
CA ILE A 128 11.54 -14.55 3.62
C ILE A 128 11.84 -13.09 4.01
N GLU A 129 13.13 -12.77 4.19
CA GLU A 129 13.57 -11.40 4.49
C GLU A 129 13.56 -10.54 3.23
N HIS A 130 13.10 -9.29 3.38
CA HIS A 130 13.01 -8.32 2.29
C HIS A 130 13.67 -7.01 2.66
N SER A 131 14.21 -6.32 1.64
CA SER A 131 14.84 -5.00 1.79
C SER A 131 14.79 -4.15 0.51
N GLU A 132 14.08 -4.63 -0.50
CA GLU A 132 13.91 -3.98 -1.79
C GLU A 132 12.96 -2.79 -1.73
N ASP A 133 13.05 -1.92 -2.74
CA ASP A 133 12.22 -0.73 -2.87
C ASP A 133 10.82 -1.12 -3.35
N ILE A 134 9.86 -0.97 -2.44
CA ILE A 134 8.44 -1.24 -2.65
C ILE A 134 7.62 0.02 -2.34
N GLN A 135 6.30 -0.11 -2.50
CA GLN A 135 5.30 0.91 -2.23
C GLN A 135 5.39 2.14 -3.16
N PRO A 136 4.24 2.71 -3.54
CA PRO A 136 4.25 4.01 -4.22
C PRO A 136 4.79 5.10 -3.28
N ASP A 137 5.41 6.13 -3.85
CA ASP A 137 6.14 7.19 -3.15
C ASP A 137 5.47 7.68 -1.86
N ILE A 138 4.28 8.29 -1.94
CA ILE A 138 3.58 8.89 -0.78
C ILE A 138 3.06 7.87 0.25
N TYR A 139 3.10 6.58 -0.08
CA TYR A 139 2.70 5.49 0.82
C TYR A 139 3.91 4.73 1.37
N ARG A 140 5.14 5.09 0.97
CA ARG A 140 6.35 4.37 1.35
C ARG A 140 6.63 4.51 2.85
N ALA A 141 6.85 3.38 3.52
CA ALA A 141 7.16 3.31 4.95
C ALA A 141 8.60 3.75 5.22
N PRO A 142 8.92 4.27 6.42
CA PRO A 142 10.26 4.76 6.73
C PRO A 142 11.33 3.66 6.63
N GLU A 143 11.02 2.41 7.01
CA GLU A 143 11.92 1.28 6.85
C GLU A 143 12.26 0.99 5.37
N VAL A 144 11.31 1.20 4.47
CA VAL A 144 11.54 1.03 3.02
C VAL A 144 12.38 2.19 2.48
N ILE A 145 12.10 3.44 2.89
CA ILE A 145 12.91 4.60 2.48
C ILE A 145 14.38 4.45 2.92
N LEU A 146 14.60 3.86 4.09
CA LEU A 146 15.93 3.66 4.67
C LEU A 146 16.63 2.38 4.19
N GLU A 147 15.99 1.57 3.35
CA GLU A 147 16.43 0.22 2.98
C GLU A 147 16.80 -0.63 4.22
N ALA A 148 15.97 -0.56 5.25
CA ALA A 148 16.01 -1.48 6.39
C ALA A 148 15.17 -2.72 6.08
N PRO A 149 15.45 -3.88 6.71
CA PRO A 149 14.61 -5.05 6.58
C PRO A 149 13.17 -4.76 6.99
N TRP A 150 12.22 -5.20 6.18
CA TRP A 150 10.80 -4.95 6.38
C TRP A 150 9.97 -6.23 6.31
N GLY A 151 8.69 -6.14 6.70
CA GLY A 151 7.77 -7.28 6.74
C GLY A 151 6.32 -6.82 6.68
N TYR A 152 5.38 -7.65 7.19
CA TYR A 152 3.93 -7.42 7.13
C TYR A 152 3.44 -6.01 7.56
N LYS A 153 4.20 -5.31 8.41
CA LYS A 153 3.85 -3.99 8.94
C LYS A 153 3.84 -2.89 7.89
N VAL A 154 4.52 -3.07 6.75
CA VAL A 154 4.47 -2.10 5.64
C VAL A 154 3.05 -1.97 5.05
N ASP A 155 2.26 -3.04 5.06
CA ASP A 155 0.86 -2.99 4.63
C ASP A 155 0.00 -2.20 5.63
N ILE A 156 0.30 -2.31 6.93
CA ILE A 156 -0.40 -1.55 7.98
C ILE A 156 -0.08 -0.06 7.86
N TRP A 157 1.17 0.29 7.54
CA TRP A 157 1.54 1.66 7.20
C TRP A 157 0.74 2.19 6.01
N ASN A 158 0.63 1.40 4.92
CA ASN A 158 -0.19 1.77 3.77
C ASN A 158 -1.66 2.02 4.13
N VAL A 159 -2.25 1.19 5.00
CA VAL A 159 -3.62 1.39 5.49
C VAL A 159 -3.74 2.69 6.29
N GLY A 160 -2.76 3.02 7.13
CA GLY A 160 -2.73 4.28 7.88
C GLY A 160 -2.78 5.50 6.97
N CYS A 161 -1.89 5.55 5.97
CA CYS A 161 -1.90 6.61 4.96
C CYS A 161 -3.22 6.64 4.17
N MET A 162 -3.73 5.48 3.73
CA MET A 162 -4.99 5.39 3.00
C MET A 162 -6.18 5.90 3.84
N ILE A 163 -6.24 5.59 5.14
CA ILE A 163 -7.30 6.12 6.03
C ILE A 163 -7.32 7.63 5.99
N TRP A 164 -6.15 8.27 6.11
CA TRP A 164 -6.03 9.71 6.08
C TRP A 164 -6.52 10.29 4.74
N ASP A 165 -6.08 9.74 3.61
CA ASP A 165 -6.50 10.18 2.28
C ASP A 165 -8.02 10.16 2.10
N VAL A 166 -8.66 9.15 2.69
CA VAL A 166 -10.10 8.90 2.58
C VAL A 166 -10.89 9.74 3.57
N PHE A 167 -10.29 10.09 4.71
CA PHE A 167 -10.91 10.85 5.78
C PHE A 167 -10.79 12.36 5.52
N GLU A 168 -9.59 12.85 5.22
CA GLU A 168 -9.30 14.28 5.04
C GLU A 168 -9.34 14.75 3.57
N GLY A 169 -9.43 13.83 2.61
CA GLY A 169 -9.48 14.17 1.19
C GLY A 169 -8.14 14.67 0.60
N GLY A 170 -7.03 14.43 1.30
CA GLY A 170 -5.67 14.79 0.89
C GLY A 170 -4.62 13.84 1.47
N SER A 171 -3.42 13.80 0.89
CA SER A 171 -2.40 12.81 1.28
C SER A 171 -1.76 13.08 2.64
N LEU A 172 -1.55 12.03 3.44
CA LEU A 172 -0.88 12.16 4.75
C LEU A 172 0.54 12.71 4.62
N PHE A 173 1.23 12.24 3.58
CA PHE A 173 2.55 12.68 3.18
C PHE A 173 2.52 13.07 1.70
N THR A 174 3.30 14.09 1.34
CA THR A 174 3.49 14.53 -0.04
C THR A 174 4.89 14.21 -0.53
N GLY A 175 5.86 14.19 0.38
CA GLY A 175 7.29 14.09 0.09
C GLY A 175 7.79 15.17 -0.87
N TYR A 176 7.06 16.28 -1.01
CA TYR A 176 7.42 17.35 -1.93
C TYR A 176 8.60 18.14 -1.37
N ASP A 177 9.64 18.20 -2.18
CA ASP A 177 10.85 18.92 -1.84
C ASP A 177 10.86 20.29 -2.52
N PRO A 178 10.77 21.40 -1.77
CA PRO A 178 10.70 22.74 -2.35
C PRO A 178 11.99 23.16 -3.06
N GLU A 179 13.13 22.57 -2.70
CA GLU A 179 14.42 22.86 -3.36
C GLU A 179 14.45 22.26 -4.77
N PHE A 180 13.93 21.03 -4.92
CA PHE A 180 13.96 20.29 -6.18
C PHE A 180 12.65 20.33 -6.97
N GLN A 181 11.59 20.91 -6.40
CA GLN A 181 10.25 21.00 -6.99
C GLN A 181 9.69 19.62 -7.39
N ALA A 182 10.04 18.57 -6.63
CA ALA A 182 9.71 17.18 -6.94
C ALA A 182 9.64 16.34 -5.66
N TYR A 183 9.08 15.14 -5.77
CA TYR A 183 9.15 14.18 -4.67
C TYR A 183 10.61 13.80 -4.36
N ARG A 184 10.99 13.84 -3.07
CA ARG A 184 12.27 13.33 -2.57
C ARG A 184 12.08 12.60 -1.25
N SER A 185 12.77 11.46 -1.11
CA SER A 185 12.78 10.68 0.14
C SER A 185 13.18 11.49 1.38
N ARG A 186 14.07 12.49 1.24
CA ARG A 186 14.43 13.38 2.38
C ARG A 186 13.24 14.22 2.84
N ALA A 187 12.45 14.77 1.91
CA ALA A 187 11.27 15.56 2.26
C ALA A 187 10.18 14.66 2.85
N HIS A 188 10.01 13.45 2.30
CA HIS A 188 9.07 12.47 2.86
C HIS A 188 9.46 12.07 4.29
N LEU A 189 10.72 11.73 4.55
CA LEU A 189 11.19 11.44 5.92
C LEU A 189 11.02 12.65 6.85
N ALA A 190 11.25 13.87 6.38
CA ALA A 190 11.02 15.07 7.18
C ALA A 190 9.55 15.20 7.60
N GLU A 191 8.60 14.97 6.70
CA GLU A 191 7.16 14.98 7.04
C GLU A 191 6.80 13.88 8.05
N ILE A 192 7.36 12.67 7.90
CA ILE A 192 7.19 11.58 8.87
C ILE A 192 7.72 11.99 10.25
N ILE A 193 8.92 12.57 10.30
CA ILE A 193 9.55 13.03 11.54
C ILE A 193 8.73 14.12 12.22
N ARG A 194 8.20 15.07 11.44
CA ARG A 194 7.33 16.14 11.96
C ARG A 194 6.02 15.63 12.53
N LEU A 195 5.55 14.47 12.11
CA LEU A 195 4.32 13.87 12.61
C LEU A 195 4.60 12.98 13.84
N LEU A 196 5.51 12.03 13.69
CA LEU A 196 5.73 10.92 14.61
C LEU A 196 6.95 11.09 15.52
N GLY A 197 7.83 12.05 15.23
CA GLY A 197 9.14 12.17 15.84
C GLY A 197 10.23 11.41 15.06
N PRO A 198 11.50 11.48 15.51
CA PRO A 198 12.61 10.83 14.83
C PRO A 198 12.43 9.31 14.78
N PRO A 199 12.95 8.61 13.75
CA PRO A 199 12.88 7.16 13.68
C PRO A 199 13.60 6.52 14.88
N PRO A 200 13.12 5.37 15.40
CA PRO A 200 13.80 4.67 16.48
C PRO A 200 15.26 4.33 16.12
N PRO A 201 16.21 4.39 17.07
CA PRO A 201 17.61 4.07 16.82
C PRO A 201 17.82 2.67 16.21
N GLU A 202 16.98 1.69 16.60
CA GLU A 202 17.04 0.32 16.08
C GLU A 202 16.69 0.25 14.60
N LEU A 203 15.82 1.14 14.12
CA LEU A 203 15.50 1.25 12.70
C LEU A 203 16.66 1.88 11.94
N LEU A 204 17.21 2.97 12.47
CA LEU A 204 18.37 3.64 11.87
C LEU A 204 19.57 2.69 11.76
N ALA A 205 19.86 1.90 12.79
CA ALA A 205 20.96 0.93 12.81
C ALA A 205 20.85 -0.13 11.72
N LYS A 206 19.64 -0.44 11.25
CA LYS A 206 19.39 -1.44 10.20
C LYS A 206 19.29 -0.84 8.80
N GLY A 207 19.13 0.47 8.67
CA GLY A 207 18.93 1.14 7.38
C GLY A 207 20.22 1.27 6.58
N ARG A 208 20.31 0.59 5.43
CA ARG A 208 21.48 0.69 4.53
C ARG A 208 21.68 2.10 3.99
N LEU A 209 20.60 2.84 3.79
CA LEU A 209 20.63 4.22 3.32
C LEU A 209 20.64 5.27 4.44
N ARG A 210 20.75 4.87 5.71
CA ARG A 210 20.78 5.80 6.86
C ARG A 210 21.68 7.02 6.62
N HIS A 211 22.91 6.79 6.17
CA HIS A 211 23.94 7.83 5.97
C HIS A 211 23.55 8.91 4.95
N LYS A 212 22.56 8.66 4.07
CA LYS A 212 22.03 9.67 3.14
C LYS A 212 21.13 10.69 3.82
N PHE A 213 20.56 10.33 4.98
CA PHE A 213 19.50 11.10 5.64
C PHE A 213 19.84 11.49 7.08
N PHE A 214 20.73 10.76 7.75
CA PHE A 214 21.07 10.97 9.15
C PHE A 214 22.59 10.99 9.35
N SER A 215 23.05 11.79 10.32
CA SER A 215 24.42 11.82 10.81
C SER A 215 24.77 10.55 11.60
N ASP A 216 26.05 10.41 11.94
CA ASP A 216 26.53 9.33 12.81
C ASP A 216 25.92 9.40 14.21
N ASP A 217 25.58 10.60 14.69
CA ASP A 217 24.92 10.85 15.98
C ASP A 217 23.39 10.63 15.93
N GLY A 218 22.83 10.38 14.74
CA GLY A 218 21.40 10.11 14.53
C GLY A 218 20.57 11.35 14.21
N ASP A 219 21.21 12.50 13.98
CA ASP A 219 20.53 13.73 13.61
C ASP A 219 20.15 13.72 12.13
N PHE A 220 18.93 14.17 11.81
CA PHE A 220 18.48 14.28 10.43
C PHE A 220 19.28 15.34 9.67
N LEU A 221 19.76 15.06 8.46
CA LEU A 221 20.67 15.95 7.73
C LEU A 221 19.95 17.14 7.10
N ALA A 222 18.71 16.96 6.63
CA ALA A 222 17.93 18.01 5.97
C ALA A 222 17.13 18.84 6.99
N GLN A 223 17.83 19.44 7.95
CA GLN A 223 17.26 20.24 9.04
C GLN A 223 16.35 21.37 8.54
N SER A 224 16.65 21.97 7.39
CA SER A 224 15.82 23.03 6.79
C SER A 224 14.41 22.57 6.39
N LEU A 225 14.19 21.27 6.22
CA LEU A 225 12.87 20.69 5.94
C LEU A 225 12.11 20.35 7.24
N LEU A 226 12.82 20.24 8.36
CA LEU A 226 12.19 20.14 9.67
C LEU A 226 11.67 21.53 10.04
N GLY A 227 10.38 21.62 10.29
CA GLY A 227 9.78 22.76 10.98
C GLY A 227 9.00 22.23 12.16
N ASP A 228 8.07 23.04 12.67
CA ASP A 228 7.34 22.68 13.88
C ASP A 228 6.62 21.33 13.76
N ARG A 229 6.61 20.57 14.84
CA ARG A 229 5.86 19.32 14.92
C ARG A 229 4.38 19.65 14.75
N ILE A 230 3.70 18.96 13.84
CA ILE A 230 2.25 19.12 13.63
C ILE A 230 1.60 17.75 13.88
N PRO A 231 1.01 17.51 15.07
CA PRO A 231 0.34 16.25 15.37
C PRO A 231 -0.89 16.05 14.47
N LEU A 232 -1.37 14.80 14.38
CA LEU A 232 -2.54 14.46 13.56
C LEU A 232 -3.76 15.32 13.89
N GLU A 233 -4.01 15.55 15.18
CA GLU A 233 -5.17 16.31 15.68
C GLU A 233 -5.20 17.76 15.16
N ASP A 234 -4.02 18.35 14.94
CA ASP A 234 -3.88 19.73 14.43
C ASP A 234 -3.97 19.80 12.90
N ARG A 235 -3.82 18.66 12.22
CA ARG A 235 -3.97 18.53 10.76
C ARG A 235 -5.39 18.15 10.34
N GLU A 236 -6.19 17.70 11.28
CA GLU A 236 -7.55 17.18 11.10
C GLU A 236 -8.55 18.33 10.87
N THR A 237 -9.24 18.29 9.73
CA THR A 237 -10.17 19.33 9.27
C THR A 237 -11.61 18.84 9.12
N SER A 238 -11.84 17.54 9.29
CA SER A 238 -13.12 16.87 9.00
C SER A 238 -14.15 16.95 10.14
N PHE A 239 -13.74 17.28 11.36
CA PHE A 239 -14.57 17.46 12.54
C PHE A 239 -14.66 18.94 12.94
N GLU A 240 -15.85 19.37 13.36
CA GLU A 240 -16.09 20.69 13.97
C GLU A 240 -16.69 20.51 15.39
N GLY A 241 -16.32 21.38 16.34
CA GLY A 241 -16.98 21.47 17.65
C GLY A 241 -16.65 20.36 18.66
N LEU A 242 -17.65 19.98 19.49
CA LEU A 242 -17.51 19.05 20.63
C LEU A 242 -17.01 17.64 20.24
N ASP A 243 -17.03 17.30 18.96
CA ASP A 243 -16.54 16.03 18.41
C ASP A 243 -15.00 15.92 18.40
N LYS A 244 -14.26 17.02 18.58
CA LYS A 244 -12.79 17.00 18.77
C LYS A 244 -12.34 16.64 20.20
N THR A 245 -13.26 16.60 21.16
CA THR A 245 -12.95 16.48 22.60
C THR A 245 -13.44 15.19 23.26
N ARG A 246 -13.82 14.17 22.47
CA ARG A 246 -14.38 12.90 22.98
C ARG A 246 -13.43 11.72 22.84
#